data_AF-A0A7M4EGE6-F1
#
_entry.id   AF-A0A7M4EGE6-F1
#
_cell.length_a   1.000
_cell.length_b   1.000
_cell.length_c   1.000
_cell.angle_alpha   90.00
_cell.angle_beta   90.00
_cell.angle_gamma   90.00
#
_symmetry.space_group_name_H-M   'P 1'
#
loop_
_entity.id
_entity.type
_entity.pdbx_description
1 polymer ?
#
loop_
_entity_poly.entity_id
_entity_poly.type
_entity_poly.pdbx_seq_one_letter_code
_entity_poly.pdbx_strand_id
1 'polypeptide(L)'
;PTERHTGGVSNAEVRQPGKSPSFSVNWIVGNTDLEVINATTGKRNCGSSSRLCKRMFYARWSKLYGKLSTRVPSHGDMPSVYSEAKLVPQTYQAVKQQLFKAFQKAGLGTWVKKPPEQDQFLLTL
;
A
#
# COMPACT_ATOMS: atom_id res chain seq x y z
N PRO A 1 43.16 -0.73 0.41
CA PRO A 1 42.47 0.57 0.58
C PRO A 1 41.32 0.70 -0.43
N THR A 2 40.16 0.14 -0.10
CA THR A 2 38.96 0.18 -0.95
C THR A 2 38.06 1.30 -0.45
N GLU A 3 38.00 2.38 -1.22
CA GLU A 3 37.11 3.52 -0.98
C GLU A 3 35.65 3.06 -1.05
N ARG A 4 34.93 3.21 0.06
CA ARG A 4 33.47 3.16 0.07
C ARG A 4 32.96 4.52 -0.37
N HIS A 5 32.56 4.66 -1.63
CA HIS A 5 31.73 5.77 -2.05
C HIS A 5 30.36 5.62 -1.37
N THR A 6 30.17 6.33 -0.26
CA THR A 6 28.83 6.56 0.28
C THR A 6 28.16 7.57 -0.63
N GLY A 7 27.11 7.15 -1.33
CA GLY A 7 26.25 8.02 -2.14
C GLY A 7 25.42 8.94 -1.24
N GLY A 8 26.10 9.80 -0.48
CA GLY A 8 25.48 10.79 0.39
C GLY A 8 25.00 12.00 -0.39
N VAL A 9 23.83 12.51 -0.03
CA VAL A 9 23.38 13.84 -0.47
C VAL A 9 24.37 14.87 0.07
N SER A 10 24.87 15.78 -0.76
CA SER A 10 25.90 16.76 -0.37
C SER A 10 25.47 17.71 0.75
N ASN A 11 24.16 17.86 0.96
CA ASN A 11 23.58 18.68 2.02
C ASN A 11 22.57 17.84 2.81
N ALA A 12 22.92 17.50 4.04
CA ALA A 12 22.01 16.81 4.94
C ALA A 12 21.03 17.81 5.57
N GLU A 13 19.75 17.43 5.64
CA GLU A 13 18.75 18.22 6.34
C GLU A 13 19.04 18.25 7.85
N VAL A 14 18.95 19.44 8.45
CA VAL A 14 19.13 19.62 9.89
C VAL A 14 17.83 19.22 10.60
N ARG A 15 17.95 18.50 11.72
CA ARG A 15 16.82 18.15 12.59
C ARG A 15 16.05 19.41 12.97
N GLN A 16 14.77 19.46 12.60
CA GLN A 16 13.85 20.52 13.01
C GLN A 16 13.08 20.08 14.28
N PRO A 17 13.32 20.70 15.45
CA PRO A 17 12.53 20.42 16.64
C PRO A 17 11.12 21.01 16.48
N GLY A 18 10.09 20.23 16.79
CA GLY A 18 8.70 20.69 16.69
C GLY A 18 7.69 19.54 16.63
N LYS A 19 6.40 19.88 16.67
CA LYS A 19 5.33 18.92 16.42
C LYS A 19 5.24 18.64 14.92
N SER A 20 5.15 17.36 14.55
CA SER A 20 4.88 16.98 13.18
C SER A 20 3.50 17.49 12.72
N PRO A 21 3.35 17.92 11.46
CA PRO A 21 2.05 18.30 10.93
C PRO A 21 1.03 17.16 11.01
N SER A 22 -0.24 17.49 11.23
CA SER A 22 -1.36 16.53 11.28
C SER A 22 -1.94 16.19 9.90
N PHE A 23 -1.18 16.45 8.84
CA PHE A 23 -1.57 16.18 7.46
C PHE A 23 -0.47 15.48 6.69
N SER A 24 -0.86 14.82 5.61
CA SER A 24 0.02 14.22 4.61
C SER A 24 -0.34 14.76 3.24
N VAL A 25 0.69 15.02 2.42
CA VAL A 25 0.52 15.47 1.04
C VAL A 25 1.00 14.36 0.11
N ASN A 26 0.23 14.03 -0.91
CA ASN A 26 0.66 13.13 -1.98
C ASN A 26 0.40 13.71 -3.36
N TRP A 27 1.21 13.27 -4.32
CA TRP A 27 1.12 13.62 -5.73
C TRP A 27 1.49 12.41 -6.59
N ILE A 28 0.90 12.32 -7.77
CA ILE A 28 1.18 11.27 -8.75
C ILE A 28 1.40 11.98 -10.07
N VAL A 29 2.48 11.62 -10.79
CA VAL A 29 2.76 12.13 -12.13
C VAL A 29 1.51 12.01 -13.01
N GLY A 30 1.18 13.09 -13.73
CA GLY A 30 -0.01 13.18 -14.57
C GLY A 30 -1.26 13.71 -13.85
N ASN A 31 -1.26 13.82 -12.52
CA ASN A 31 -2.30 14.54 -11.81
C ASN A 31 -1.97 16.03 -11.73
N THR A 32 -2.97 16.87 -11.97
CA THR A 32 -2.90 18.33 -11.84
C THR A 32 -2.72 18.76 -10.38
N ASP A 33 -3.45 18.12 -9.47
CA ASP A 33 -3.58 18.59 -8.08
C ASP A 33 -2.92 17.67 -7.05
N LEU A 34 -2.29 18.30 -6.06
CA LEU A 34 -1.87 17.66 -4.81
C LEU A 34 -3.08 17.14 -4.03
N GLU A 35 -2.94 16.01 -3.36
CA GLU A 35 -3.91 15.56 -2.36
C GLU A 35 -3.41 15.87 -0.96
N VAL A 36 -4.22 16.56 -0.17
CA VAL A 36 -3.98 16.75 1.26
C VAL A 36 -4.92 15.86 2.07
N ILE A 37 -4.34 15.05 2.94
CA ILE A 37 -5.03 14.07 3.78
C ILE A 37 -4.79 14.39 5.24
N ASN A 38 -5.85 14.40 6.05
CA ASN A 38 -5.72 14.44 7.50
C ASN A 38 -5.12 13.12 7.99
N ALA A 39 -3.95 13.19 8.63
CA ALA A 39 -3.16 12.02 9.02
C ALA A 39 -3.84 11.18 10.12
N THR A 40 -4.74 11.78 10.90
CA THR A 40 -5.51 11.10 11.95
C THR A 40 -6.68 10.31 11.37
N THR A 41 -7.41 10.87 10.40
CA THR A 41 -8.61 10.23 9.84
C THR A 41 -8.34 9.40 8.59
N GLY A 42 -7.21 9.65 7.91
CA GLY A 42 -6.87 9.03 6.63
C GLY A 42 -7.76 9.49 5.47
N LYS A 43 -8.44 10.63 5.61
CA LYS A 43 -9.40 11.18 4.63
C LYS A 43 -9.03 12.61 4.22
N ARG A 44 -9.58 13.05 3.08
CA ARG A 44 -9.51 14.46 2.64
C ARG A 44 -10.32 15.35 3.59
N ASN A 45 -10.03 16.65 3.60
CA ASN A 45 -10.74 17.62 4.43
C ASN A 45 -12.26 17.66 4.17
N CYS A 46 -12.69 17.37 2.94
CA CYS A 46 -14.10 17.23 2.59
C CYS A 46 -14.72 15.88 3.00
N GLY A 47 -14.04 15.07 3.83
CA GLY A 47 -14.51 13.78 4.33
C GLY A 47 -14.44 12.62 3.33
N SER A 48 -14.10 12.90 2.08
CA SER A 48 -13.98 11.88 1.03
C SER A 48 -12.71 11.04 1.16
N SER A 49 -12.75 9.84 0.60
CA SER A 49 -11.59 8.93 0.60
C SER A 49 -10.43 9.50 -0.24
N SER A 50 -9.21 9.16 0.19
CA SER A 50 -7.98 9.41 -0.58
C SER A 50 -7.96 8.59 -1.87
N ARG A 51 -7.33 9.14 -2.92
CA ARG A 51 -6.98 8.41 -4.15
C ARG A 51 -6.03 7.22 -3.89
N LEU A 52 -5.36 7.19 -2.74
CA LEU A 52 -4.45 6.13 -2.29
C LEU A 52 -5.11 5.16 -1.28
N CYS A 53 -6.41 5.25 -1.04
CA CYS A 53 -7.08 4.30 -0.14
C CYS A 53 -7.16 2.89 -0.77
N LYS A 54 -7.29 1.86 0.08
CA LYS A 54 -7.39 0.46 -0.36
C LYS A 54 -8.48 0.26 -1.43
N ARG A 55 -9.65 0.90 -1.24
CA ARG A 55 -10.78 0.80 -2.17
C ARG A 55 -10.44 1.36 -3.56
N MET A 56 -9.75 2.50 -3.63
CA MET A 56 -9.37 3.11 -4.91
C MET A 56 -8.33 2.25 -5.65
N PHE A 57 -7.34 1.72 -4.93
CA PHE A 57 -6.38 0.78 -5.53
C PHE A 57 -7.05 -0.49 -6.00
N TYR A 58 -7.96 -1.05 -5.20
CA TYR A 58 -8.67 -2.27 -5.58
C TYR A 58 -9.52 -2.04 -6.84
N ALA A 59 -10.24 -0.92 -6.93
CA ALA A 59 -11.05 -0.58 -8.11
C ALA A 59 -10.18 -0.48 -9.39
N ARG A 60 -9.01 0.16 -9.29
CA ARG A 60 -8.06 0.28 -10.41
C ARG A 60 -7.47 -1.08 -10.80
N TRP A 61 -7.09 -1.89 -9.81
CA TRP A 61 -6.58 -3.24 -10.03
C TRP A 61 -7.63 -4.12 -10.71
N SER A 62 -8.88 -4.10 -10.25
CA SER A 62 -9.98 -4.88 -10.84
C SER A 62 -10.24 -4.49 -12.29
N LYS A 63 -10.22 -3.19 -12.60
CA LYS A 63 -10.35 -2.71 -13.99
C LYS A 63 -9.20 -3.21 -14.87
N LEU A 64 -7.98 -3.28 -14.35
CA LEU A 64 -6.81 -3.76 -15.08
C LEU A 64 -6.87 -5.28 -15.27
N TYR A 65 -7.17 -6.02 -14.20
CA TYR A 65 -7.24 -7.47 -14.22
C TYR A 65 -8.30 -7.96 -15.21
N GLY A 66 -9.48 -7.33 -15.24
CA GLY A 66 -10.51 -7.65 -16.23
C GLY A 66 -10.09 -7.40 -17.70
N LYS A 67 -9.14 -6.49 -17.95
CA LYS A 67 -8.60 -6.23 -19.30
C LYS A 67 -7.47 -7.17 -19.69
N LEU A 68 -6.65 -7.60 -18.73
CA LEU A 68 -5.47 -8.43 -18.96
C LEU A 68 -5.76 -9.92 -18.87
N SER A 69 -6.87 -10.32 -18.27
CA SER A 69 -7.29 -11.72 -18.26
C SER A 69 -7.59 -12.17 -19.70
N THR A 70 -6.63 -12.86 -20.31
CA THR A 70 -6.73 -13.44 -21.67
C THR A 70 -7.67 -14.64 -21.73
N ARG A 71 -8.09 -15.16 -20.59
CA ARG A 71 -9.15 -16.16 -20.47
C ARG A 71 -10.49 -15.43 -20.43
N VAL A 72 -11.45 -15.90 -21.24
CA VAL A 72 -12.87 -15.48 -21.14
C VAL A 72 -13.22 -15.49 -19.65
N PRO A 73 -13.56 -14.34 -19.03
CA PRO A 73 -13.84 -14.31 -17.61
C PRO A 73 -15.04 -15.20 -17.36
N SER A 74 -14.82 -16.40 -16.80
CA SER A 74 -15.92 -17.09 -16.14
C SER A 74 -16.30 -16.21 -14.96
N HIS A 75 -17.59 -15.98 -14.75
CA HIS A 75 -18.14 -15.09 -13.73
C HIS A 75 -17.66 -15.41 -12.28
N GLY A 76 -16.89 -16.49 -12.06
CA GLY A 76 -16.28 -16.90 -10.80
C GLY A 76 -14.75 -16.73 -10.66
N ASP A 77 -14.02 -16.25 -11.69
CA ASP A 77 -12.54 -16.16 -11.63
C ASP A 77 -12.02 -14.85 -11.05
N MET A 78 -12.88 -13.84 -10.92
CA MET A 78 -12.52 -12.53 -10.37
C MET A 78 -12.80 -12.51 -8.87
N PRO A 79 -11.79 -12.25 -8.01
CA PRO A 79 -12.02 -12.09 -6.59
C PRO A 79 -12.99 -10.93 -6.36
N SER A 80 -14.04 -11.18 -5.58
CA SER A 80 -15.04 -10.15 -5.28
C SER A 80 -14.62 -9.34 -4.04
N VAL A 81 -13.99 -10.01 -3.07
CA VAL A 81 -13.51 -9.42 -1.82
C VAL A 81 -12.04 -9.02 -1.93
N TYR A 82 -11.67 -7.87 -1.37
CA TYR A 82 -10.29 -7.37 -1.42
C TYR A 82 -9.26 -8.33 -0.78
N SER A 83 -9.62 -9.02 0.29
CA SER A 83 -8.76 -10.03 0.92
C SER A 83 -8.48 -11.21 -0.01
N GLU A 84 -9.48 -11.68 -0.76
CA GLU A 84 -9.34 -12.76 -1.75
C GLU A 84 -8.40 -12.32 -2.88
N ALA A 85 -8.58 -11.09 -3.39
CA ALA A 85 -7.71 -10.52 -4.41
C ALA A 85 -6.23 -10.51 -3.99
N LYS A 86 -5.97 -10.26 -2.71
CA LYS A 86 -4.62 -10.31 -2.14
C LYS A 86 -4.04 -11.72 -2.03
N LEU A 87 -4.86 -12.77 -2.03
CA LEU A 87 -4.42 -14.16 -1.94
C LEU A 87 -4.06 -14.75 -3.31
N VAL A 88 -4.56 -14.17 -4.41
CA VAL A 88 -4.25 -14.59 -5.78
C VAL A 88 -2.73 -14.68 -6.06
N PRO A 89 -1.89 -13.67 -5.74
CA PRO A 89 -0.46 -13.75 -5.99
C PRO A 89 0.27 -14.65 -4.97
N GLN A 90 0.30 -15.96 -5.24
CA GLN A 90 0.88 -16.98 -4.36
C GLN A 90 2.36 -16.72 -4.02
N THR A 91 3.17 -16.33 -5.01
CA THR A 91 4.61 -16.02 -4.81
C THR A 91 4.80 -14.89 -3.79
N TYR A 92 4.00 -13.82 -3.90
CA TYR A 92 4.07 -12.71 -2.95
C TYR A 92 3.74 -13.17 -1.53
N GLN A 93 2.69 -13.99 -1.36
CA GLN A 93 2.33 -14.52 -0.05
C GLN A 93 3.42 -15.43 0.52
N ALA A 94 4.04 -16.29 -0.30
CA ALA A 94 5.15 -17.14 0.14
C ALA A 94 6.34 -16.32 0.64
N VAL A 95 6.78 -15.31 -0.13
CA VAL A 95 7.89 -14.42 0.26
C VAL A 95 7.55 -13.63 1.52
N LYS A 96 6.32 -13.11 1.64
CA LYS A 96 5.85 -12.42 2.84
C LYS A 96 5.92 -13.30 4.10
N GLN A 97 5.59 -14.59 3.98
CA GLN A 97 5.71 -15.53 5.11
C GLN A 97 7.18 -15.81 5.46
N GLN A 98 8.06 -15.90 4.47
CA GLN A 98 9.50 -16.05 4.71
C GLN A 98 10.06 -14.85 5.46
N LEU A 99 9.66 -13.62 5.10
CA LEU A 99 10.03 -12.40 5.82
C LEU A 99 9.65 -12.47 7.30
N PHE A 100 8.41 -12.88 7.61
CA PHE A 100 7.96 -13.00 9.00
C PHE A 100 8.74 -14.05 9.78
N LYS A 101 9.02 -15.20 9.15
CA LYS A 101 9.87 -16.24 9.74
C LYS A 101 11.29 -15.75 9.96
N ALA A 102 11.85 -14.93 9.08
CA ALA A 102 13.20 -14.40 9.22
C ALA A 102 13.33 -13.49 10.44
N PHE A 103 12.38 -12.57 10.67
CA PHE A 103 12.37 -11.74 11.88
C PHE A 103 12.31 -12.59 13.15
N GLN A 104 11.44 -13.61 13.17
CA GLN A 104 11.32 -14.49 14.33
C GLN A 104 12.60 -15.30 14.57
N LYS A 105 13.19 -15.87 13.52
CA LYS A 105 14.45 -16.64 13.60
C LYS A 105 15.63 -15.80 14.08
N ALA A 106 15.65 -14.51 13.72
CA ALA A 106 16.68 -13.58 14.15
C ALA A 106 16.45 -13.02 15.57
N GLY A 107 15.38 -13.44 16.27
CA GLY A 107 15.06 -12.92 17.61
C GLY A 107 14.54 -11.48 17.61
N LEU A 108 14.05 -10.99 16.47
CA LEU A 108 13.58 -9.60 16.29
C LEU A 108 12.06 -9.43 16.52
N GLY A 109 11.40 -10.47 17.01
CA GLY A 109 9.97 -10.48 17.29
C GLY A 109 9.08 -10.90 16.11
N THR A 110 7.77 -10.77 16.31
CA THR A 110 6.73 -11.24 15.38
C THR A 110 6.09 -10.06 14.67
N TRP A 111 5.87 -10.19 13.35
CA TRP A 111 5.19 -9.16 12.58
C TRP A 111 3.72 -9.00 12.98
N VAL A 112 3.34 -7.80 13.40
CA VAL A 112 1.95 -7.46 13.78
C VAL A 112 1.12 -7.18 12.53
N LYS A 113 0.04 -7.93 12.36
CA LYS A 113 -0.93 -7.73 11.27
C LYS A 113 -2.14 -6.97 11.78
N LYS A 114 -2.78 -6.21 10.88
CA LYS A 114 -4.09 -5.65 11.15
C LYS A 114 -5.14 -6.78 11.19
N PRO A 115 -6.28 -6.56 11.90
CA PRO A 115 -7.39 -7.50 11.87
C PRO A 115 -7.88 -7.76 10.43
N PRO A 116 -8.22 -9.01 10.08
CA PRO A 116 -8.59 -9.39 8.71
C PRO A 116 -9.84 -8.64 8.20
N GLU A 117 -10.73 -8.22 9.10
CA GLU A 117 -11.96 -7.48 8.82
C GLU A 117 -11.67 -6.17 8.09
N GLN A 118 -10.48 -5.59 8.28
CA GLN A 118 -10.07 -4.37 7.59
C GLN A 118 -9.87 -4.54 6.08
N ASP A 119 -9.74 -5.78 5.60
CA ASP A 119 -9.61 -6.14 4.18
C ASP A 119 -10.85 -6.92 3.67
N GLN A 120 -11.87 -7.17 4.51
CA GLN A 120 -13.12 -7.83 4.13
C GLN A 120 -14.15 -6.83 3.61
N PHE A 121 -13.92 -6.30 2.41
CA PHE A 121 -14.89 -5.45 1.72
C PHE A 121 -14.98 -5.79 0.23
N LEU A 122 -16.17 -5.59 -0.32
CA LEU A 122 -16.47 -5.71 -1.74
C LEU A 122 -16.16 -4.39 -2.48
N LEU A 123 -15.92 -4.48 -3.79
CA LEU A 123 -16.08 -3.33 -4.66
C LEU A 123 -17.58 -3.10 -4.87
N THR A 124 -18.10 -2.03 -4.28
CA THR A 124 -19.37 -1.47 -4.73
C THR A 124 -19.07 -0.84 -6.10
N LEU A 125 -19.58 -1.47 -7.17
CA LEU A 125 -19.60 -0.88 -8.51
C LEU A 125 -20.52 0.36 -8.52
#